data_AF-A0A1H8V3S7-F1
#
_entry.id   AF-A0A1H8V3S7-F1
#
_cell.length_a   1.000
_cell.length_b   1.000
_cell.length_c   1.000
_cell.angle_alpha   90.00
_cell.angle_beta   90.00
_cell.angle_gamma   90.00
#
_symmetry.space_group_name_H-M   'P 1'
#
loop_
_entity.id
_entity.type
_entity.pdbx_description
1 polymer ?
#
loop_
_entity_poly.entity_id
_entity_poly.type
_entity_poly.pdbx_seq_one_letter_code
_entity_poly.pdbx_strand_id
1 'polypeptide(L)' 'MQGVNDDETITHDAAVDLLTAGGFERPEAQDLLEQLLLKGYLYEATDGLRLTG' A
#
# COMPACT_ATOMS: atom_id res chain seq x y z
N MET A 1 -13.95 -10.55 11.53
CA MET A 1 -13.77 -9.55 10.46
C MET A 1 -12.83 -8.50 11.02
N GLN A 2 -11.56 -8.59 10.68
CA GLN A 2 -10.54 -7.69 11.22
C GLN A 2 -10.64 -6.41 10.39
N GLY A 3 -11.18 -5.35 10.99
CA GLY A 3 -11.19 -4.03 10.39
C GLY A 3 -9.75 -3.62 10.13
N VAL A 4 -9.46 -3.26 8.89
CA VAL A 4 -8.26 -2.48 8.59
C VAL A 4 -8.38 -1.22 9.44
N ASN A 5 -7.45 -1.03 10.38
CA ASN A 5 -7.38 0.24 11.08
C ASN A 5 -6.91 1.25 10.02
N ASP A 6 -7.82 2.02 9.44
CA ASP A 6 -7.51 3.09 8.47
C ASP A 6 -6.54 4.17 9.04
N ASP A 7 -6.27 4.10 10.35
CA ASP A 7 -5.32 4.95 11.05
C ASP A 7 -3.86 4.47 11.03
N GLU A 8 -3.60 3.23 10.62
CA GLU A 8 -2.25 2.69 10.60
C GLU A 8 -1.55 3.06 9.28
N THR A 9 -0.55 3.94 9.36
CA THR A 9 0.31 4.29 8.23
C THR A 9 1.29 3.17 7.94
N ILE A 10 1.35 2.72 6.69
CA ILE A 10 2.36 1.74 6.24
C ILE A 10 3.44 2.44 5.43
N THR A 11 4.70 2.04 5.57
CA THR A 11 5.76 2.59 4.70
C THR A 11 5.63 2.03 3.29
N HIS A 12 6.23 2.71 2.31
CA HIS A 12 6.28 2.23 0.93
C HIS A 12 6.91 0.83 0.85
N ASP A 13 8.04 0.61 1.53
CA ASP A 13 8.69 -0.70 1.56
C ASP A 13 7.81 -1.77 2.20
N ALA A 14 7.11 -1.46 3.29
CA ALA A 14 6.18 -2.40 3.90
C ALA A 14 5.00 -2.72 2.97
N ALA A 15 4.50 -1.75 2.21
CA ALA A 15 3.46 -1.98 1.21
C ALA A 15 3.95 -2.92 0.08
N VAL A 16 5.17 -2.70 -0.43
CA VAL A 16 5.79 -3.59 -1.43
C VAL A 16 5.99 -5.00 -0.86
N ASP A 17 6.44 -5.12 0.39
CA ASP A 17 6.64 -6.40 1.06
C ASP A 17 5.30 -7.15 1.28
N LEU A 18 4.22 -6.44 1.62
CA LEU A 18 2.87 -7.01 1.73
C LEU A 18 2.35 -7.53 0.38
N LEU A 19 2.52 -6.75 -0.68
CA LEU A 19 2.16 -7.18 -2.04
C LEU A 19 3.00 -8.39 -2.47
N THR A 20 4.30 -8.39 -2.16
CA THR A 20 5.19 -9.51 -2.46
C THR A 20 4.77 -10.77 -1.67
N ALA A 21 4.39 -10.63 -0.40
CA ALA A 21 3.85 -11.73 0.41
C ALA A 21 2.51 -12.27 -0.13
N GLY A 22 1.76 -11.43 -0.84
CA GLY A 22 0.55 -11.80 -1.59
C GLY A 22 0.81 -12.55 -2.89
N GLY A 23 2.07 -12.73 -3.30
CA GLY A 23 2.47 -13.52 -4.46
C GLY A 23 2.85 -12.71 -5.71
N PHE A 24 2.91 -11.39 -5.63
CA PHE A 24 3.45 -10.54 -6.70
C PHE A 24 4.98 -10.56 -6.68
N GLU A 25 5.63 -10.53 -7.84
CA GLU A 25 7.08 -10.29 -7.85
C GLU A 25 7.37 -8.86 -7.42
N ARG A 26 8.57 -8.59 -6.85
CA ARG A 26 8.92 -7.24 -6.36
C ARG A 26 8.73 -6.11 -7.41
N PRO A 27 9.11 -6.26 -8.69
CA PRO A 27 8.84 -5.22 -9.69
C PRO A 27 7.33 -5.05 -9.93
N GLU A 28 6.56 -6.15 -10.00
CA GLU A 28 5.10 -6.08 -10.16
C GLU A 28 4.41 -5.43 -8.95
N ALA A 29 4.91 -5.69 -7.75
CA ALA A 29 4.44 -5.08 -6.51
C ALA A 29 4.68 -3.57 -6.49
N GLN A 30 5.81 -3.10 -7.03
CA GLN A 30 6.09 -1.67 -7.19
C GLN A 30 5.14 -1.04 -8.20
N ASP A 31 4.98 -1.64 -9.37
CA ASP A 31 4.06 -1.15 -10.41
C ASP A 31 2.61 -1.11 -9.92
N LEU A 32 2.19 -2.12 -9.15
CA LEU A 32 0.85 -2.18 -8.58
C LEU A 32 0.65 -1.11 -7.50
N LEU A 33 1.65 -0.86 -6.65
CA LEU A 33 1.60 0.19 -5.64
C LEU A 33 1.46 1.58 -6.28
N GLU A 34 2.23 1.86 -7.33
CA GLU A 34 2.09 3.11 -8.11
C GLU A 34 0.70 3.25 -8.73
N GLN A 35 0.13 2.17 -9.26
CA GLN A 35 -1.23 2.18 -9.79
C GLN A 35 -2.29 2.45 -8.72
N LEU A 36 -2.11 1.95 -7.50
CA LEU A 36 -3.03 2.20 -6.38
C LEU A 36 -3.00 3.66 -5.94
N LEU A 37 -1.82 4.27 -5.91
CA LEU A 37 -1.63 5.71 -5.67
C LEU A 37 -2.29 6.55 -6.77
N LEU A 38 -2.02 6.23 -8.04
CA LEU A 38 -2.57 6.95 -9.18
C LEU A 38 -4.10 6.88 -9.23
N LYS A 39 -4.67 5.73 -8.87
CA LYS A 39 -6.13 5.53 -8.82
C LYS A 39 -6.77 6.10 -7.56
N GLY A 40 -5.97 6.61 -6.61
CA GLY A 40 -6.44 7.23 -5.38
C GLY A 40 -7.00 6.23 -4.36
N TYR A 41 -6.62 4.95 -4.44
CA TYR A 41 -6.91 3.98 -3.37
C TYR A 41 -5.96 4.14 -2.18
N LEU A 42 -4.78 4.67 -2.44
CA LEU A 42 -3.79 5.04 -1.45
C LEU A 42 -3.39 6.51 -1.64
N TYR A 43 -2.92 7.14 -0.58
CA TYR A 43 -2.26 8.44 -0.66
C TYR A 43 -1.04 8.49 0.25
N GLU A 44 -0.09 9.35 -0.10
CA GLU A 44 1.06 9.66 0.74
C GLU A 44 0.66 10.68 1.83
N ALA A 45 0.81 10.26 3.08
CA ALA A 45 0.74 11.09 4.27
C ALA A 45 2.17 11.36 4.80
N THR A 46 2.28 12.29 5.76
CA THR A 46 3.57 12.65 6.37
C THR A 46 4.35 11.45 6.92
N ASP A 47 3.64 10.44 7.43
CA ASP A 47 4.23 9.28 8.11
C ASP A 47 4.18 7.97 7.27
N GLY A 48 3.76 8.06 6.00
CA GLY A 48 3.69 6.90 5.10
C GLY A 48 2.43 6.86 4.24
N LEU A 49 2.07 5.68 3.75
CA LEU A 49 0.90 5.43 2.93
C LEU A 49 -0.33 5.17 3.80
N ARG A 50 -1.48 5.70 3.37
CA ARG A 50 -2.80 5.47 3.98
C ARG A 50 -3.81 5.06 2.92
N LEU A 51 -4.82 4.31 3.35
CA LEU A 51 -5.98 3.98 2.53
C LEU A 51 -6.89 5.20 2.39
N THR A 52 -7.43 5.38 1.19
CA THR A 52 -8.54 6.31 0.97
C THR A 52 -9.82 5.67 1.49
N GLY A 53 -10.46 6.31 2.47
CA GLY A 53 -11.75 5.90 3.04
C GLY A 53 -12.96 6.33 2.20
#